data_AF-A0A222F2X9-F1
#
_entry.id   AF-A0A222F2X9-F1
#
_cell.length_a   1.000
_cell.length_b   1.000
_cell.length_c   1.000
_cell.angle_alpha   90.00
_cell.angle_beta   90.00
_cell.angle_gamma   90.00
#
_symmetry.space_group_name_H-M   'P 1'
#
loop_
_entity.id
_entity.type
_entity.pdbx_description
1 polymer ?
#
loop_
_entity_poly.entity_id
_entity_poly.type
_entity_poly.pdbx_seq_one_letter_code
_entity_poly.pdbx_strand_id
1 'polypeptide(L)'
;MRDVFRYWKKGHRSSRLKPIIALAFLLSFADIAWAQKLTVNPGRFGAMTCQQLWYTEQEVLAEGRVCLKSERARRAFRQAPRCISDDETILPAKVEAYLEQLRAAARTKGCRGF
;
A
#
# COMPACT_ATOMS: atom_id res chain seq x y z
N MET A 1 -1.78 7.15 -20.84
CA MET A 1 -2.11 6.91 -19.40
C MET A 1 -1.37 5.68 -18.87
N ARG A 2 -0.06 5.56 -19.16
CA ARG A 2 0.83 4.50 -18.69
C ARG A 2 2.18 5.09 -18.23
N ASP A 3 2.15 6.33 -17.75
CA ASP A 3 3.31 7.23 -17.79
C ASP A 3 3.76 7.70 -16.40
N VAL A 4 3.61 6.87 -15.37
CA VAL A 4 4.11 7.20 -14.01
C VAL A 4 5.05 6.13 -13.44
N PHE A 5 5.16 4.95 -14.04
CA PHE A 5 5.93 3.82 -13.48
C PHE A 5 7.38 3.69 -13.99
N ARG A 6 7.99 4.76 -14.51
CA ARG A 6 9.34 4.69 -15.09
C ARG A 6 10.42 5.52 -14.41
N TYR A 7 10.19 6.01 -13.19
CA TYR A 7 11.17 6.85 -12.48
C TYR A 7 11.64 6.26 -11.15
N TRP A 8 12.29 5.09 -11.18
CA TRP A 8 13.30 4.77 -10.17
C TRP A 8 14.34 3.75 -10.65
N LYS A 9 15.07 4.11 -11.71
CA LYS A 9 16.30 3.43 -12.10
C LYS A 9 17.36 4.48 -12.45
N LYS A 10 18.01 5.05 -11.44
CA LYS A 10 19.28 5.78 -11.62
C LYS A 10 20.10 5.68 -10.35
N GLY A 11 21.19 4.93 -10.43
CA GLY A 11 22.13 4.77 -9.35
C GLY A 11 22.86 6.07 -9.02
N HIS A 12 23.33 6.15 -7.78
CA HIS A 12 24.44 7.02 -7.42
C HIS A 12 25.47 6.19 -6.65
N ARG A 13 26.66 6.14 -7.23
CA ARG A 13 27.90 5.58 -6.69
C ARG A 13 28.65 6.73 -6.00
N SER A 14 29.51 6.40 -5.03
CA SER A 14 30.49 7.27 -4.33
C SER A 14 29.94 8.07 -3.14
N SER A 15 30.60 8.22 -1.99
CA SER A 15 32.02 8.14 -1.63
C SER A 15 32.20 7.80 -0.13
N ARG A 16 33.35 7.23 0.23
CA ARG A 16 33.79 6.97 1.62
C ARG A 16 33.88 8.26 2.43
N LEU A 17 33.32 8.29 3.65
CA LEU A 17 33.75 9.15 4.76
C LEU A 17 33.54 8.40 6.09
N LYS A 18 34.53 8.56 6.98
CA LYS A 18 34.79 7.71 8.16
C LYS A 18 33.82 7.95 9.33
N PRO A 19 33.65 6.96 10.24
CA PRO A 19 32.66 7.00 11.32
C PRO A 19 33.30 7.37 12.66
N ILE A 20 32.91 8.48 13.26
CA ILE A 20 33.14 8.73 14.70
C ILE A 20 31.96 9.55 15.23
N ILE A 21 31.47 9.17 16.42
CA ILE A 21 30.61 9.89 17.39
C ILE A 21 29.14 9.42 17.50
N ALA A 22 28.85 8.90 18.70
CA ALA A 22 27.58 8.80 19.44
C ALA A 22 26.47 7.92 18.84
N LEU A 23 26.27 6.68 19.31
CA LEU A 23 25.62 6.30 20.59
C LEU A 23 24.24 6.95 20.80
N ALA A 24 23.21 6.08 20.73
CA ALA A 24 21.86 6.22 21.28
C ALA A 24 20.86 7.17 20.59
N PHE A 25 20.42 6.85 19.36
CA PHE A 25 19.10 7.27 18.85
C PHE A 25 18.62 6.42 17.64
N LEU A 26 18.67 5.09 17.71
CA LEU A 26 18.37 4.20 16.56
C LEU A 26 17.30 3.15 16.86
N LEU A 27 16.21 3.49 17.54
CA LEU A 27 15.08 2.57 17.75
C LEU A 27 13.69 3.21 17.66
N SER A 28 13.44 4.16 16.75
CA SER A 28 12.07 4.75 16.63
C SER A 28 11.61 5.23 15.26
N PHE A 29 12.17 4.76 14.13
CA PHE A 29 11.74 5.23 12.80
C PHE A 29 11.48 4.13 11.76
N ALA A 30 11.11 2.92 12.18
CA ALA A 30 10.73 1.86 11.23
C ALA A 30 9.29 2.00 10.68
N ASP A 31 8.47 2.92 11.21
CA ASP A 31 7.05 3.03 10.87
C ASP A 31 6.70 4.08 9.79
N ILE A 32 7.68 4.81 9.26
CA ILE A 32 7.38 6.04 8.48
C ILE A 32 7.07 5.77 6.99
N ALA A 33 7.36 4.58 6.44
CA ALA A 33 7.21 4.35 5.00
C ALA A 33 5.77 4.07 4.51
N TRP A 34 4.78 3.93 5.41
CA TRP A 34 3.43 3.51 5.03
C TRP A 34 2.45 4.69 4.92
N ALA A 35 2.70 5.79 5.63
CA ALA A 35 1.77 6.91 5.72
C ALA A 35 1.58 7.68 4.39
N GLN A 36 2.43 7.43 3.38
CA GLN A 36 2.47 8.17 2.12
C GLN A 36 2.07 7.37 0.87
N LYS A 37 1.68 6.10 1.02
CA LYS A 37 1.36 5.21 -0.11
C LYS A 37 -0.13 4.87 -0.27
N LEU A 38 -1.00 5.74 0.24
CA LEU A 38 -2.42 5.68 -0.11
C LEU A 38 -2.57 6.29 -1.52
N THR A 39 -2.60 5.44 -2.54
CA THR A 39 -2.52 5.83 -3.97
C THR A 39 -3.69 6.67 -4.44
N VAL A 40 -4.84 6.62 -3.73
CA VAL A 40 -6.04 7.38 -4.05
C VAL A 40 -6.47 8.22 -2.86
N ASN A 41 -6.92 9.46 -3.07
CA ASN A 41 -7.50 10.27 -2.01
C ASN A 41 -8.90 9.70 -1.63
N PRO A 42 -9.19 9.44 -0.34
CA PRO A 42 -10.50 8.93 0.09
C PRO A 42 -11.70 9.73 -0.42
N GLY A 43 -11.55 11.05 -0.56
CA GLY A 43 -12.58 11.93 -1.11
C GLY A 43 -12.98 11.59 -2.56
N ARG A 44 -12.20 10.77 -3.27
CA ARG A 44 -12.47 10.34 -4.66
C ARG A 44 -13.16 8.98 -4.76
N PHE A 45 -13.32 8.23 -3.66
CA PHE A 45 -13.98 6.92 -3.70
C PHE A 45 -15.42 6.99 -4.22
N GLY A 46 -16.13 8.09 -3.90
CA GLY A 46 -17.47 8.37 -4.41
C GLY A 46 -17.55 8.46 -5.95
N ALA A 47 -16.46 8.79 -6.63
CA ALA A 47 -16.41 8.88 -8.10
C ALA A 47 -15.88 7.61 -8.79
N MET A 48 -15.30 6.66 -8.04
CA MET A 48 -14.68 5.47 -8.62
C MET A 48 -15.70 4.39 -9.03
N THR A 49 -15.39 3.61 -10.05
CA THR A 49 -16.20 2.43 -10.39
C THR A 49 -15.99 1.32 -9.37
N CYS A 50 -16.92 0.36 -9.29
CA CYS A 50 -16.75 -0.82 -8.41
C CYS A 50 -15.45 -1.58 -8.68
N GLN A 51 -15.04 -1.67 -9.95
CA GLN A 51 -13.78 -2.31 -10.33
C GLN A 51 -12.57 -1.51 -9.85
N GLN A 52 -12.62 -0.17 -9.93
CA GLN A 52 -11.56 0.70 -9.44
C GLN A 52 -11.43 0.59 -7.92
N LEU A 53 -12.55 0.63 -7.20
CA LEU A 53 -12.54 0.45 -5.75
C LEU A 53 -11.91 -0.90 -5.40
N TRP A 54 -12.35 -1.99 -6.04
CA TRP A 54 -11.83 -3.33 -5.77
C TRP A 54 -10.32 -3.38 -6.01
N TYR A 55 -9.85 -2.81 -7.12
CA TYR A 55 -8.43 -2.80 -7.45
C TYR A 55 -7.61 -2.02 -6.41
N THR A 56 -8.11 -0.86 -5.96
CA THR A 56 -7.43 -0.05 -4.93
C THR A 56 -7.37 -0.76 -3.59
N GLU A 57 -8.40 -1.48 -3.17
CA GLU A 57 -8.32 -2.32 -1.96
C GLU A 57 -7.25 -3.39 -2.08
N GLN A 58 -7.26 -4.16 -3.17
CA GLN A 58 -6.30 -5.24 -3.35
C GLN A 58 -4.86 -4.72 -3.48
N GLU A 59 -4.66 -3.53 -4.07
CA GLU A 59 -3.37 -2.84 -4.12
C GLU A 59 -2.88 -2.50 -2.71
N VAL A 60 -3.72 -1.88 -1.88
CA VAL A 60 -3.37 -1.49 -0.50
C VAL A 60 -3.04 -2.72 0.35
N LEU A 61 -3.82 -3.80 0.25
CA LEU A 61 -3.55 -5.05 0.94
C LEU A 61 -2.22 -5.67 0.50
N ALA A 62 -1.95 -5.69 -0.82
CA ALA A 62 -0.72 -6.25 -1.37
C ALA A 62 0.52 -5.43 -0.98
N GLU A 63 0.45 -4.10 -0.99
CA GLU A 63 1.53 -3.23 -0.53
C GLU A 63 1.77 -3.37 0.98
N GLY A 64 0.70 -3.52 1.76
CA GLY A 64 0.73 -3.82 3.19
C GLY A 64 1.17 -5.23 3.54
N ARG A 65 1.54 -6.05 2.53
CA ARG A 65 1.97 -7.46 2.67
C ARG A 65 0.93 -8.37 3.33
N VAL A 66 -0.35 -8.04 3.18
CA VAL A 66 -1.46 -8.93 3.54
C VAL A 66 -1.65 -9.96 2.44
N CYS A 67 -1.83 -11.23 2.82
CA CYS A 67 -2.02 -12.32 1.88
C CYS A 67 -3.39 -12.23 1.21
N LEU A 68 -3.40 -12.03 -0.11
CA LEU A 68 -4.61 -11.90 -0.90
C LEU A 68 -5.38 -13.23 -0.97
N LYS A 69 -6.64 -13.22 -0.52
CA LYS A 69 -7.44 -14.44 -0.35
C LYS A 69 -7.96 -15.05 -1.64
N SER A 70 -8.22 -14.23 -2.67
CA SER A 70 -8.83 -14.70 -3.92
C SER A 70 -7.80 -14.99 -5.02
N GLU A 71 -8.03 -16.04 -5.81
CA GLU A 71 -7.25 -16.34 -7.02
C GLU A 71 -7.15 -15.15 -7.97
N ARG A 72 -8.27 -14.43 -8.13
CA ARG A 72 -8.34 -13.21 -8.95
C ARG A 72 -7.34 -12.16 -8.47
N ALA A 73 -7.30 -11.89 -7.17
CA ALA A 73 -6.38 -10.92 -6.58
C ALA A 73 -4.92 -11.40 -6.66
N ARG A 74 -4.65 -12.67 -6.34
CA ARG A 74 -3.31 -13.27 -6.47
C ARG A 74 -2.76 -13.15 -7.89
N ARG A 75 -3.59 -13.37 -8.91
CA ARG A 75 -3.20 -13.23 -10.32
C ARG A 75 -2.98 -11.78 -10.73
N ALA A 76 -3.86 -10.87 -10.29
CA ALA A 76 -3.79 -9.45 -10.62
C ALA A 76 -2.55 -8.77 -10.00
N PHE A 77 -2.15 -9.19 -8.79
CA PHE A 77 -1.05 -8.60 -8.02
C PHE A 77 0.13 -9.56 -7.85
N ARG A 78 0.35 -10.47 -8.81
CA ARG A 78 1.43 -11.48 -8.75
C ARG A 78 2.85 -10.90 -8.59
N GLN A 79 3.03 -9.63 -8.93
CA GLN A 79 4.31 -8.91 -8.86
C GLN A 79 4.47 -8.11 -7.56
N ALA A 80 3.46 -8.11 -6.69
CA ALA A 80 3.53 -7.44 -5.40
C ALA A 80 4.55 -8.11 -4.47
N PRO A 81 5.03 -7.41 -3.42
CA PRO A 81 5.89 -8.01 -2.41
C PRO A 81 5.29 -9.29 -1.82
N ARG A 82 6.16 -10.21 -1.36
CA ARG A 82 5.73 -11.42 -0.66
C ARG A 82 4.89 -11.02 0.56
N CYS A 83 3.70 -11.62 0.70
CA CYS A 83 2.86 -11.41 1.87
C CYS A 83 3.48 -12.04 3.12
N ILE A 84 3.13 -11.50 4.28
CA ILE A 84 3.68 -11.90 5.59
C ILE A 84 2.60 -12.34 6.59
N SER A 85 1.34 -11.93 6.40
CA SER A 85 0.21 -12.30 7.27
C SER A 85 -1.09 -12.37 6.48
N ASP A 86 -2.00 -13.25 6.89
CA ASP A 86 -3.40 -13.27 6.41
C ASP A 86 -4.29 -12.23 7.12
N ASP A 87 -3.79 -11.65 8.21
CA ASP A 87 -4.50 -10.68 9.04
C ASP A 87 -4.17 -9.24 8.61
N GLU A 88 -5.21 -8.40 8.52
CA GLU A 88 -5.10 -6.98 8.23
C GLU A 88 -4.60 -6.16 9.42
N THR A 89 -4.56 -6.73 10.64
CA THR A 89 -4.02 -6.06 11.85
C THR A 89 -2.53 -5.72 11.79
N ILE A 90 -1.80 -6.28 10.81
CA ILE A 90 -0.41 -5.87 10.52
C ILE A 90 -0.33 -4.48 9.88
N LEU A 91 -1.46 -3.96 9.41
CA LEU A 91 -1.54 -2.66 8.76
C LEU A 91 -1.55 -1.55 9.84
N PRO A 92 -0.91 -0.40 9.58
CA PRO A 92 -1.06 0.77 10.43
C PRO A 92 -2.53 1.24 10.49
N ALA A 93 -2.96 1.74 11.64
CA ALA A 93 -4.34 2.22 11.86
C ALA A 93 -4.85 3.20 10.79
N LYS A 94 -3.97 4.04 10.21
CA LYS A 94 -4.33 4.95 9.11
C LYS A 94 -4.74 4.19 7.83
N VAL A 95 -4.09 3.06 7.55
CA VAL A 95 -4.38 2.21 6.40
C VAL A 95 -5.66 1.42 6.65
N GLU A 96 -5.88 0.93 7.87
CA GLU A 96 -7.13 0.29 8.26
C GLU A 96 -8.32 1.25 8.06
N ALA A 97 -8.23 2.47 8.61
CA ALA A 97 -9.26 3.50 8.44
C ALA A 97 -9.49 3.89 6.97
N TYR A 98 -8.45 3.83 6.13
CA TYR A 98 -8.56 4.05 4.70
C TYR A 98 -9.34 2.92 4.01
N LEU A 99 -9.03 1.67 4.33
CA LEU A 99 -9.73 0.49 3.80
C LEU A 99 -11.20 0.48 4.23
N GLU A 100 -11.50 0.89 5.47
CA GLU A 100 -12.87 1.03 5.95
C GLU A 100 -13.67 2.05 5.13
N GLN A 101 -13.11 3.23 4.88
CA GLN A 101 -13.76 4.26 4.04
C GLN A 101 -13.99 3.76 2.62
N LEU A 102 -13.03 3.03 2.06
CA LEU A 102 -13.10 2.47 0.72
C LEU A 102 -14.22 1.40 0.63
N ARG A 103 -14.26 0.47 1.60
CA ARG A 103 -15.31 -0.55 1.74
C ARG A 103 -16.68 0.07 1.96
N ALA A 104 -16.77 1.15 2.73
CA ALA A 104 -18.02 1.89 2.94
C ALA A 104 -18.52 2.47 1.61
N ALA A 105 -17.64 3.11 0.82
CA ALA A 105 -18.00 3.64 -0.49
C ALA A 105 -18.46 2.54 -1.45
N ALA A 106 -17.83 1.36 -1.42
CA ALA A 106 -18.25 0.21 -2.22
C ALA A 106 -19.63 -0.34 -1.81
N ARG A 107 -19.90 -0.43 -0.50
CA ARG A 107 -21.20 -0.85 0.05
C ARG A 107 -22.31 0.12 -0.34
N THR A 108 -22.09 1.43 -0.19
CA THR A 108 -23.04 2.48 -0.60
C THR A 108 -23.40 2.38 -2.09
N LYS A 109 -22.46 1.92 -2.93
CA LYS A 109 -22.67 1.72 -4.37
C LYS A 109 -23.27 0.37 -4.75
N GLY A 110 -23.43 -0.56 -3.82
CA GLY A 110 -23.91 -1.91 -4.11
C GLY A 110 -22.94 -2.75 -4.97
N CYS A 111 -21.62 -2.52 -4.83
CA CYS A 111 -20.61 -3.26 -5.59
C CYS A 111 -20.58 -4.74 -5.18
N ARG A 112 -21.04 -5.64 -6.07
CA ARG A 112 -20.99 -7.09 -5.84
C ARG A 112 -19.59 -7.63 -6.05
N GLY A 113 -19.13 -8.51 -5.15
CA GLY A 113 -17.78 -9.07 -5.22
C GLY A 113 -16.68 -8.02 -5.03
N PHE A 114 -17.06 -6.92 -4.37
CA PHE A 114 -16.15 -6.15 -3.55
C PHE A 114 -15.80 -7.01 -2.34
#